data_AF-A0A931V5R9-F1
#
_entry.id   AF-A0A931V5R9-F1
#
_cell.length_a   1.000
_cell.length_b   1.000
_cell.length_c   1.000
_cell.angle_alpha   90.00
_cell.angle_beta   90.00
_cell.angle_gamma   90.00
#
_symmetry.space_group_name_H-M   'P 1'
#
loop_
_entity.id
_entity.type
_entity.pdbx_description
1 polymer ?
#
loop_
_entity_poly.entity_id
_entity_poly.type
_entity_poly.pdbx_seq_one_letter_code
_entity_poly.pdbx_strand_id
1 'polypeptide(L)' 'MPRPPSDSVQITVRVPPSWLADADEIAAAMSSPGLTVTRTDAFRAAIARGLDVLRTEHAATAKKPAKK' A
#
# COMPACT_ATOMS: atom_id res chain seq x y z
N MET A 1 30.38 -6.69 11.10
CA MET A 1 29.23 -7.44 11.68
C MET A 1 28.16 -7.59 10.61
N PRO A 2 27.58 -8.79 10.41
CA PRO A 2 26.46 -8.96 9.48
C PRO A 2 25.20 -8.27 10.05
N ARG A 3 24.49 -7.54 9.19
CA ARG A 3 23.26 -6.82 9.57
C ARG A 3 22.15 -7.84 9.87
N PRO A 4 21.36 -7.67 10.94
CA PRO A 4 20.17 -8.49 11.19
C PRO A 4 19.24 -8.49 9.96
N PRO A 5 18.59 -9.61 9.63
CA PRO A 5 17.63 -9.65 8.54
C PRO A 5 16.54 -8.62 8.80
N SER A 6 16.30 -7.74 7.83
CA SER A 6 15.24 -6.74 7.91
C SER A 6 13.95 -7.39 7.43
N ASP A 7 12.86 -7.28 8.20
CA ASP A 7 11.51 -7.78 7.84
C ASP A 7 10.85 -7.00 6.69
N SER A 8 11.65 -6.26 5.92
CA SER A 8 11.19 -5.36 4.87
C SER A 8 11.93 -5.66 3.57
N VAL A 9 11.18 -5.88 2.49
CA VAL A 9 11.71 -6.02 1.13
C VAL A 9 11.59 -4.69 0.40
N GLN A 10 12.65 -4.28 -0.31
CA GLN A 10 12.62 -3.12 -1.19
C GLN A 10 12.13 -3.54 -2.58
N ILE A 11 11.12 -2.84 -3.10
CA ILE A 11 10.62 -3.03 -4.45
C ILE A 11 10.81 -1.75 -5.26
N THR A 12 11.11 -1.89 -6.55
CA THR A 12 11.20 -0.77 -7.49
C THR A 12 10.16 -0.97 -8.57
N VAL A 13 9.21 -0.03 -8.64
CA VAL A 13 8.12 -0.05 -9.62
C VAL A 13 8.11 1.26 -10.39
N ARG A 14 7.81 1.18 -11.69
CA ARG A 14 7.58 2.37 -12.52
C ARG A 14 6.14 2.82 -12.32
N VAL A 15 5.95 4.08 -11.97
CA VAL A 15 4.62 4.67 -11.73
C VAL A 15 4.45 5.95 -12.54
N PRO A 16 3.21 6.34 -12.86
CA PRO A 16 2.93 7.65 -13.44
C PRO A 16 3.43 8.78 -12.52
N PRO A 17 3.91 9.90 -13.07
CA PRO A 17 4.39 11.03 -12.27
C PRO A 17 3.28 11.66 -11.42
N SER A 18 2.02 11.59 -11.87
CA SER A 18 0.86 12.10 -11.11
C SER A 18 0.71 11.42 -9.75
N TRP A 19 1.05 10.14 -9.64
CA TRP A 19 0.95 9.41 -8.37
C TRP A 19 1.90 9.92 -7.30
N LEU A 20 3.01 10.57 -7.69
CA LEU A 20 3.91 11.19 -6.72
C LEU A 20 3.26 12.41 -6.08
N ALA A 21 2.52 13.20 -6.87
CA ALA A 21 1.76 14.35 -6.36
C ALA A 21 0.62 13.88 -5.45
N ASP A 22 -0.15 12.88 -5.87
CA ASP A 22 -1.21 12.29 -5.06
C ASP A 22 -0.67 11.75 -3.73
N ALA A 23 0.49 11.09 -3.75
CA ALA A 23 1.13 10.57 -2.55
C ALA A 23 1.65 11.67 -1.60
N ASP A 24 2.09 12.81 -2.13
CA ASP A 24 2.46 13.98 -1.31
C ASP A 24 1.24 14.60 -0.63
N GLU A 25 0.12 14.73 -1.35
CA GLU A 25 -1.14 15.23 -0.77
C GLU A 25 -1.67 14.30 0.31
N ILE A 26 -1.63 12.99 0.09
CA ILE A 26 -2.03 11.98 1.08
C ILE A 26 -1.10 12.03 2.29
N ALA A 27 0.21 12.14 2.09
CA ALA A 27 1.18 12.24 3.18
C ALA A 27 0.94 13.51 4.02
N ALA A 28 0.66 14.64 3.39
CA ALA A 28 0.31 15.88 4.08
C ALA A 28 -1.00 15.74 4.88
N ALA A 29 -2.02 15.12 4.29
CA ALA A 29 -3.30 14.88 4.96
C ALA A 29 -3.23 13.88 6.12
N MET A 30 -2.36 12.88 6.02
CA MET A 30 -2.11 11.89 7.08
C MET A 30 -1.20 12.42 8.19
N SER A 31 -0.42 13.47 7.90
CA SER A 31 0.44 14.08 8.89
C SER A 31 -0.39 14.80 9.96
N SER A 32 0.03 14.68 11.21
CA SER A 32 -0.62 15.30 12.37
C SER A 32 0.45 15.96 13.24
N PRO A 33 0.09 16.90 14.13
CA PRO A 33 1.08 17.49 15.04
C PRO A 33 1.85 16.40 15.81
N GLY A 34 3.16 16.33 15.59
CA GLY A 34 4.04 15.31 16.20
C GLY A 34 4.22 14.01 15.38
N LEU A 35 3.53 13.85 14.24
CA LEU A 35 3.68 12.72 13.33
C LEU A 35 3.90 13.21 11.89
N THR A 36 5.14 13.10 11.42
CA THR A 36 5.48 13.34 10.02
C THR A 36 5.31 12.06 9.23
N VAL A 37 4.38 12.07 8.27
CA VAL A 37 4.15 10.96 7.35
C VAL A 37 4.92 11.24 6.07
N THR A 38 5.70 10.28 5.59
CA THR A 38 6.45 10.43 4.33
C THR A 38 5.64 9.93 3.14
N ARG A 39 6.09 10.30 1.93
CA ARG A 39 5.54 9.74 0.68
C ARG A 39 5.59 8.20 0.66
N THR A 40 6.65 7.61 1.20
CA THR A 40 6.77 6.15 1.29
C THR A 40 5.70 5.56 2.21
N ASP A 41 5.35 6.23 3.31
CA ASP A 41 4.30 5.80 4.22
C ASP A 41 2.91 5.91 3.56
N ALA A 42 2.67 6.98 2.79
CA ALA A 42 1.46 7.12 1.97
C ALA A 42 1.34 5.98 0.95
N PHE A 43 2.42 5.63 0.24
CA PHE A 43 2.42 4.48 -0.66
C PHE A 43 2.18 3.15 0.07
N ARG A 44 2.79 2.93 1.23
CA ARG A 44 2.55 1.72 2.04
C ARG A 44 1.09 1.61 2.45
N ALA A 45 0.49 2.71 2.92
CA ALA A 45 -0.92 2.76 3.32
C ALA A 45 -1.85 2.50 2.12
N ALA A 46 -1.56 3.09 0.96
CA ALA A 46 -2.32 2.89 -0.26
C ALA A 46 -2.28 1.43 -0.73
N ILE A 47 -1.09 0.81 -0.73
CA ILE A 47 -0.92 -0.60 -1.11
C ILE A 47 -1.67 -1.50 -0.12
N ALA A 48 -1.52 -1.29 1.19
CA ALA A 48 -2.21 -2.09 2.20
C ALA A 48 -3.73 -2.04 2.01
N ARG A 49 -4.31 -0.83 1.89
CA ARG A 49 -5.74 -0.65 1.66
C ARG A 49 -6.19 -1.27 0.33
N GLY A 50 -5.42 -1.07 -0.74
CA GLY A 50 -5.72 -1.65 -2.05
C GLY A 50 -5.74 -3.18 -2.03
N LEU A 51 -4.79 -3.81 -1.33
CA LEU A 51 -4.76 -5.26 -1.17
C LEU A 51 -5.98 -5.79 -0.40
N ASP A 52 -6.42 -5.09 0.64
CA ASP A 52 -7.61 -5.50 1.42
C ASP A 52 -8.91 -5.35 0.62
N VAL A 53 -9.02 -4.29 -0.19
CA VAL A 53 -10.15 -4.10 -1.12
C VAL A 53 -10.16 -5.20 -2.17
N LEU A 54 -9.03 -5.44 -2.85
CA LEU A 54 -8.92 -6.49 -3.88
C LEU A 54 -9.19 -7.88 -3.30
N ARG A 55 -8.71 -8.18 -2.09
CA ARG A 55 -9.04 -9.42 -1.39
C ARG A 55 -10.54 -9.56 -1.16
N THR A 56 -11.22 -8.49 -0.76
CA THR A 56 -12.66 -8.51 -0.49
C THR A 56 -13.46 -8.72 -1.78
N GLU A 57 -13.12 -7.99 -2.85
CA GLU A 57 -13.76 -8.09 -4.17
C GLU A 57 -13.57 -9.49 -4.78
N HIS A 58 -12.36 -10.05 -4.65
CA HIS A 58 -12.05 -11.36 -5.20
C HIS A 58 -12.44 -12.54 -4.30
N ALA A 59 -12.57 -12.34 -2.99
CA ALA A 59 -13.15 -13.33 -2.07
C ALA A 59 -14.65 -13.53 -2.35
N ALA A 60 -15.37 -12.48 -2.76
CA ALA A 60 -16.78 -12.57 -3.15
C ALA A 60 -16.97 -13.35 -4.47
N THR A 61 -16.01 -13.28 -5.39
CA THR A 61 -16.06 -14.00 -6.67
C THR A 61 -15.55 -15.44 -6.59
N ALA A 62 -14.80 -15.81 -5.56
CA ALA A 62 -14.41 -17.21 -5.30
C ALA A 62 -15.57 -18.12 -4.88
N LYS A 63 -16.76 -17.56 -4.59
CA LYS A 63 -17.94 -18.30 -4.13
C LYS A 63 -19.04 -18.37 -5.20
N LYS A 64 -18.81 -19.09 -6.30
CA LYS A 64 -19.87 -19.59 -7.20
C LYS A 64 -19.42 -20.85 -7.94
N PRO A 65 -20.34 -21.81 -8.19
CA PRO A 65 -20.82 -22.85 -7.29
C PRO A 65 -20.15 -24.20 -7.61
N ALA A 66 -20.03 -25.08 -6.60
CA ALA A 66 -19.82 -26.49 -6.85
C ALA A 66 -21.02 -27.02 -7.65
N LYS A 67 -20.80 -27.28 -8.94
CA LYS A 67 -21.74 -27.99 -9.81
C LYS A 67 -21.12 -29.34 -10.11
N LYS A 68 -21.57 -30.38 -9.42
CA LYS A 68 -21.65 -31.73 -9.97
C LYS A 68 -22.74 -32.50 -9.25
#